data_AF-A0A661FCZ9-F1
#
_entry.id   AF-A0A661FCZ9-F1
#
_cell.length_a   1.000
_cell.length_b   1.000
_cell.length_c   1.000
_cell.angle_alpha   90.00
_cell.angle_beta   90.00
_cell.angle_gamma   90.00
#
_symmetry.space_group_name_H-M   'P 1'
#
loop_
_entity.id
_entity.type
_entity.pdbx_description
1 polymer ?
#
loop_
_entity_poly.entity_id
_entity_poly.type
_entity_poly.pdbx_seq_one_letter_code
_entity_poly.pdbx_strand_id
1 'polypeptide(L)'
;MAKFLPAIVFIQLLTCGLVFMAINWSYDVQLIIVIVFMAIIIAILAAFWFSSIARNIYIDDQAVLLERHAQDREKIHKEAEREKASVVQEKSRLQDRHAREREQILLDAERDKANTVAESYKKIEQETRKAHAKANFKVGLAFAAAAGVGGVLIFSQLITLGAMVVVASGSGLSGYILRARQERLSRKKQLALNETKLLTNQPENIARWKRLKKD
;
A
#
# COMPACT_ATOMS: atom_id res chain seq x y z
N MET A 1 34.41 39.95 -65.47
CA MET A 1 35.49 40.50 -66.32
C MET A 1 35.03 40.81 -67.75
N ALA A 2 34.35 39.91 -68.47
CA ALA A 2 33.90 40.16 -69.85
C ALA A 2 32.99 41.41 -70.02
N LYS A 3 32.23 41.80 -68.99
CA LYS A 3 31.35 42.98 -69.01
C LYS A 3 32.11 44.32 -69.20
N PHE A 4 33.38 44.39 -68.81
CA PHE A 4 34.22 45.60 -68.98
C PHE A 4 35.02 45.61 -70.29
N LEU A 5 35.09 44.47 -70.98
CA LEU A 5 35.90 44.28 -72.18
C LEU A 5 35.50 45.23 -73.33
N PRO A 6 34.21 45.45 -73.64
CA PRO A 6 33.80 46.39 -74.67
C PRO A 6 34.22 47.83 -74.37
N ALA A 7 34.14 48.25 -73.11
CA ALA A 7 34.49 49.61 -72.69
C ALA A 7 36.01 49.85 -72.75
N ILE A 8 36.82 48.87 -72.34
CA ILE A 8 38.29 48.95 -72.44
C ILE A 8 38.72 49.00 -73.91
N VAL A 9 38.15 48.15 -74.77
CA VAL A 9 38.44 48.15 -76.22
C VAL A 9 38.06 49.50 -76.85
N PHE A 10 36.93 50.07 -76.47
CA PHE A 10 36.49 51.37 -76.97
C PHE A 10 37.46 52.51 -76.60
N ILE A 11 37.93 52.57 -75.34
CA ILE A 11 38.95 53.55 -74.91
C ILE A 11 40.26 53.36 -75.69
N GLN A 12 40.68 52.11 -75.91
CA GLN A 12 41.92 51.82 -76.65
C GLN A 12 41.82 52.31 -78.10
N LEU A 13 40.69 52.06 -78.76
CA LEU A 13 40.44 52.53 -80.13
C LEU A 13 40.43 54.06 -80.22
N LEU A 14 39.78 54.73 -79.25
CA LEU A 14 39.79 56.19 -79.18
C LEU A 14 41.19 56.75 -78.94
N THR A 15 41.98 56.11 -78.08
CA THR A 15 43.36 56.52 -77.80
C THR A 15 44.25 56.34 -79.03
N CYS A 16 44.12 55.22 -79.75
CA CYS A 16 44.82 55.00 -81.02
C CYS A 16 44.44 56.05 -82.07
N GLY A 17 43.17 56.40 -82.19
CA GLY A 17 42.70 57.46 -83.10
C GLY A 17 43.30 58.83 -82.77
N LEU A 18 43.38 59.16 -81.47
CA LEU A 18 43.93 60.43 -80.98
C LEU A 18 45.44 60.53 -81.22
N VAL A 19 46.18 59.43 -81.00
CA VAL A 19 47.62 59.35 -81.30
C VAL A 19 47.88 59.43 -82.80
N PHE A 20 47.09 58.73 -83.63
CA PHE A 20 47.24 58.79 -85.09
C PHE A 20 46.98 60.21 -85.63
N MET A 21 45.97 60.89 -85.08
CA MET A 21 45.67 62.28 -85.42
C MET A 21 46.78 63.24 -84.97
N ALA A 22 47.38 63.00 -83.80
CA ALA A 22 48.50 63.81 -83.29
C ALA A 22 49.78 63.70 -84.14
N ILE A 23 50.01 62.57 -84.82
CA ILE A 23 51.23 62.35 -85.62
C ILE A 23 51.10 62.93 -87.04
N ASN A 24 49.91 62.89 -87.65
CA ASN A 24 49.71 63.24 -89.07
C ASN A 24 49.18 64.66 -89.33
N TRP A 25 48.64 65.37 -88.32
CA TRP A 25 47.89 66.61 -88.53
C TRP A 25 48.70 67.89 -88.24
N SER A 26 48.34 69.00 -88.89
CA SER A 26 48.97 70.32 -88.66
C SER A 26 48.79 70.79 -87.20
N TYR A 27 49.86 71.30 -86.59
CA TYR A 27 49.93 71.75 -85.19
C TYR A 27 49.23 73.11 -84.96
N ASP A 28 48.02 73.28 -85.48
CA ASP A 28 47.19 74.45 -85.16
C ASP A 28 46.69 74.36 -83.71
N VAL A 29 46.96 75.42 -82.93
CA VAL A 29 46.57 75.53 -81.52
C VAL A 29 45.05 75.37 -81.35
N GLN A 30 44.25 75.84 -82.30
CA GLN A 30 42.79 75.72 -82.23
C GLN A 30 42.32 74.27 -82.27
N LEU A 31 42.93 73.43 -83.13
CA LEU A 31 42.58 72.01 -83.26
C LEU A 31 42.99 71.20 -82.04
N ILE A 32 44.15 71.52 -81.44
CA ILE A 32 44.61 70.86 -80.21
C ILE A 32 43.62 71.12 -79.06
N ILE A 33 43.14 72.35 -78.90
CA ILE A 33 42.16 72.70 -77.86
C ILE A 33 40.86 71.91 -78.04
N VAL A 34 40.36 71.79 -79.28
CA VAL A 34 39.14 71.02 -79.58
C VAL A 34 39.32 69.52 -79.28
N ILE A 35 40.46 68.94 -79.65
CA ILE A 35 40.78 67.53 -79.37
C ILE A 35 40.86 67.27 -77.86
N VAL A 36 41.51 68.16 -77.11
CA VAL A 36 41.60 68.06 -75.65
C VAL A 36 40.22 68.14 -75.00
N PHE A 37 39.39 69.09 -75.44
CA PHE A 37 38.03 69.23 -74.91
C PHE A 37 37.18 67.98 -75.20
N MET A 38 37.28 67.43 -76.41
CA MET A 38 36.60 66.19 -76.77
C MET A 38 37.10 64.99 -75.95
N ALA A 39 38.42 64.90 -75.71
CA ALA A 39 39.01 63.86 -74.87
C ALA A 39 38.50 63.92 -73.43
N ILE A 40 38.30 65.12 -72.87
CA ILE A 40 37.72 65.32 -71.54
C ILE A 40 36.28 64.81 -71.48
N ILE A 41 35.45 65.15 -72.47
CA ILE A 41 34.05 64.67 -72.53
C ILE A 41 34.01 63.14 -72.59
N ILE A 42 34.84 62.55 -73.46
CA ILE A 42 34.96 61.10 -73.60
C ILE A 42 35.39 60.45 -72.27
N ALA A 43 36.38 61.03 -71.58
CA ALA A 43 36.85 60.51 -70.29
C ALA A 43 35.74 60.54 -69.23
N ILE A 44 34.92 61.60 -69.19
CA ILE A 44 33.79 61.71 -68.26
C ILE A 44 32.72 60.66 -68.58
N LEU A 45 32.35 60.51 -69.86
CA LEU A 45 31.37 59.52 -70.29
C LEU A 45 31.85 58.09 -69.99
N ALA A 46 33.12 57.81 -70.25
CA ALA A 46 33.73 56.52 -69.90
C ALA A 46 33.71 56.29 -68.40
N ALA A 47 34.14 57.26 -67.58
CA ALA A 47 34.12 57.14 -66.13
C ALA A 47 32.71 56.88 -65.59
N PHE A 48 31.70 57.56 -66.13
CA PHE A 48 30.30 57.33 -65.76
C PHE A 48 29.82 55.94 -66.16
N TRP A 49 30.15 55.48 -67.38
CA TRP A 49 29.82 54.13 -67.85
C TRP A 49 30.45 53.06 -66.94
N PHE A 50 31.76 53.17 -66.66
CA PHE A 50 32.46 52.22 -65.78
C PHE A 50 31.85 52.21 -64.37
N SER A 51 31.52 53.38 -63.82
CA SER A 51 30.83 53.49 -62.52
C SER A 51 29.45 52.81 -62.53
N SER A 52 28.69 52.97 -63.62
CA SER A 52 27.38 52.33 -63.79
C SER A 52 27.49 50.79 -63.82
N ILE A 53 28.39 50.24 -64.63
CA ILE A 53 28.62 48.77 -64.67
C ILE A 53 29.07 48.25 -63.31
N ALA A 54 30.03 48.92 -62.67
CA ALA A 54 30.55 48.50 -61.38
C ALA A 54 29.43 48.48 -60.32
N ARG A 55 28.56 49.51 -60.32
CA ARG A 55 27.41 49.59 -59.43
C ARG A 55 26.41 48.46 -59.69
N ASN A 56 26.09 48.14 -60.95
CA ASN A 56 25.16 47.06 -61.26
C ASN A 56 25.68 45.69 -60.78
N ILE A 57 26.98 45.42 -60.99
CA ILE A 57 27.59 44.17 -60.51
C ILE A 57 27.56 44.10 -58.99
N TYR A 58 27.83 45.21 -58.30
CA TYR A 58 27.75 45.27 -56.84
C TYR A 58 26.32 45.02 -56.33
N ILE A 59 25.32 45.59 -56.99
CA ILE A 59 23.91 45.37 -56.64
C ILE A 59 23.50 43.91 -56.89
N ASP A 60 23.88 43.33 -58.03
CA ASP A 60 23.61 41.92 -58.35
C ASP A 60 24.21 40.98 -57.29
N ASP A 61 25.46 41.23 -56.87
CA ASP A 61 26.15 40.43 -55.86
C ASP A 61 25.46 40.54 -54.49
N GLN A 62 25.06 41.74 -54.09
CA GLN A 62 24.28 41.97 -52.87
C GLN A 62 22.91 41.24 -52.92
N ALA A 63 22.22 41.27 -54.06
CA ALA A 63 20.96 40.56 -54.23
C ALA A 63 21.14 39.04 -54.08
N VAL A 64 22.18 38.47 -54.68
CA VAL A 64 22.51 37.04 -54.55
C VAL A 64 22.87 36.68 -53.11
N LEU A 65 23.62 37.52 -52.41
CA LEU A 65 23.94 37.30 -50.99
C LEU A 65 22.68 37.32 -50.12
N LEU A 66 21.78 38.27 -50.33
CA LEU A 66 20.50 38.33 -49.62
C LEU A 66 19.63 37.11 -49.90
N GLU A 67 19.57 36.65 -51.15
CA GLU A 67 18.83 35.44 -51.52
C GLU A 67 19.42 34.20 -50.84
N ARG A 68 20.75 34.07 -50.80
CA ARG A 68 21.42 32.99 -50.05
C ARG A 68 21.09 33.05 -48.56
N HIS A 69 21.14 34.23 -47.96
CA HIS A 69 20.76 34.40 -46.56
C HIS A 69 19.29 34.04 -46.30
N ALA A 70 18.38 34.37 -47.23
CA ALA A 70 16.98 33.96 -47.12
C ALA A 70 16.83 32.44 -47.21
N GLN A 71 17.51 31.79 -48.17
CA GLN A 71 17.51 30.33 -48.31
C GLN A 71 18.13 29.62 -47.12
N ASP A 72 19.24 30.13 -46.58
CA ASP A 72 19.90 29.53 -45.40
C ASP A 72 19.02 29.66 -44.16
N ARG A 73 18.30 30.78 -43.99
CA ARG A 73 17.28 30.92 -42.94
C ARG A 73 16.17 29.89 -43.10
N GLU A 74 15.64 29.69 -44.31
CA GLU A 74 14.61 28.68 -44.53
C GLU A 74 15.11 27.26 -44.23
N LYS A 75 16.35 26.94 -44.59
CA LYS A 75 16.95 25.63 -44.27
C LYS A 75 17.07 25.43 -42.77
N ILE A 76 17.62 26.41 -42.06
CA ILE A 76 17.75 26.38 -40.59
C ILE A 76 16.37 26.25 -39.93
N HIS A 77 15.36 26.98 -40.42
CA HIS A 77 13.99 26.86 -39.90
C HIS A 77 13.40 25.47 -40.12
N LYS A 78 13.54 24.90 -41.33
CA LYS A 78 13.06 23.54 -41.63
C LYS A 78 13.78 22.48 -40.81
N GLU A 79 15.08 22.62 -40.60
CA GLU A 79 15.87 21.72 -39.74
C GLU A 79 15.42 21.81 -38.29
N ALA A 80 15.27 23.03 -37.75
CA ALA A 80 14.77 23.25 -36.40
C ALA A 80 13.33 22.74 -36.20
N GLU A 81 12.46 22.87 -37.21
CA GLU A 81 11.11 22.29 -37.18
C GLU A 81 11.12 20.77 -37.16
N ARG A 82 11.98 20.13 -37.97
CA ARG A 82 12.14 18.67 -37.96
C ARG A 82 12.67 18.17 -36.63
N GLU A 83 13.67 18.86 -36.06
CA GLU A 83 14.24 18.51 -34.76
C GLU A 83 13.19 18.64 -33.64
N LYS A 84 12.45 19.76 -33.62
CA LYS A 84 11.34 19.96 -32.67
C LYS A 84 10.27 18.89 -32.83
N ALA A 85 9.90 18.54 -34.06
CA ALA A 85 8.92 17.50 -34.33
C ALA A 85 9.39 16.13 -33.81
N SER A 86 10.67 15.77 -34.03
CA SER A 86 11.23 14.52 -33.49
C SER A 86 11.27 14.51 -31.96
N VAL A 87 11.66 15.62 -31.33
CA VAL A 87 11.70 15.73 -29.85
C VAL A 87 10.28 15.65 -29.25
N VAL A 88 9.30 16.30 -29.88
CA VAL A 88 7.89 16.21 -29.45
C VAL A 88 7.37 14.78 -29.58
N GLN A 89 7.69 14.08 -30.68
CA GLN A 89 7.31 12.69 -30.87
C GLN A 89 8.01 11.75 -29.87
N GLU A 90 9.28 11.99 -29.56
CA GLU A 90 10.01 11.21 -28.56
C GLU A 90 9.43 11.44 -27.16
N LYS A 91 9.12 12.70 -26.81
CA LYS A 91 8.48 13.05 -25.55
C LYS A 91 7.10 12.38 -25.40
N SER A 92 6.29 12.34 -26.46
CA SER A 92 4.99 11.67 -26.41
C SER A 92 5.15 10.16 -26.22
N ARG A 93 6.11 9.53 -26.91
CA ARG A 93 6.43 8.10 -26.73
C ARG A 93 6.92 7.79 -25.32
N LEU A 94 7.78 8.65 -24.76
CA LEU A 94 8.24 8.52 -23.38
C LEU A 94 7.08 8.66 -22.39
N GLN A 95 6.19 9.62 -22.62
CA GLN A 95 5.00 9.81 -21.80
C GLN A 95 4.06 8.59 -21.86
N ASP A 96 3.85 8.01 -23.04
CA ASP A 96 3.06 6.78 -23.20
C ASP A 96 3.71 5.60 -22.49
N ARG A 97 5.05 5.47 -22.55
CA ARG A 97 5.79 4.45 -21.79
C ARG A 97 5.63 4.65 -20.29
N HIS A 98 5.78 5.88 -19.80
CA HIS A 98 5.61 6.20 -18.38
C HIS A 98 4.17 5.94 -17.90
N ALA A 99 3.16 6.17 -18.75
CA ALA A 99 1.77 5.83 -18.42
C ALA A 99 1.58 4.31 -18.28
N ARG A 100 2.13 3.52 -19.21
CA ARG A 100 2.09 2.04 -19.14
C ARG A 100 2.84 1.49 -17.92
N GLU A 101 4.02 2.02 -17.62
CA GLU A 101 4.79 1.62 -16.43
C GLU A 101 4.02 1.92 -15.14
N ARG A 102 3.33 3.06 -15.07
CA ARG A 102 2.46 3.39 -13.93
C ARG A 102 1.30 2.41 -13.77
N GLU A 103 0.65 2.03 -14.87
CA GLU A 103 -0.42 1.03 -14.84
C GLU A 103 0.10 -0.33 -14.36
N GLN A 104 1.27 -0.76 -14.82
CA GLN A 104 1.88 -2.02 -14.38
C GLN A 104 2.21 -2.01 -12.89
N ILE A 105 2.84 -0.94 -12.39
CA ILE A 105 3.16 -0.80 -10.96
C ILE A 105 1.89 -0.80 -10.11
N LEU A 106 0.82 -0.13 -10.58
CA LEU A 106 -0.46 -0.10 -9.87
C LEU A 106 -1.09 -1.50 -9.83
N LEU A 107 -1.12 -2.21 -10.95
CA LEU A 107 -1.66 -3.56 -11.05
C LEU A 107 -0.88 -4.55 -10.16
N ASP A 108 0.45 -4.44 -10.12
CA ASP A 108 1.28 -5.29 -9.27
C ASP A 108 1.07 -4.95 -7.79
N ALA A 109 0.95 -3.66 -7.43
CA ALA A 109 0.60 -3.25 -6.07
C ALA A 109 -0.80 -3.73 -5.65
N GLU A 110 -1.76 -3.76 -6.57
CA GLU A 110 -3.11 -4.32 -6.32
C GLU A 110 -3.05 -5.83 -6.11
N ARG A 111 -2.28 -6.56 -6.94
CA ARG A 111 -2.07 -8.01 -6.77
C ARG A 111 -1.36 -8.33 -5.45
N ASP A 112 -0.32 -7.58 -5.09
CA ASP A 112 0.40 -7.76 -3.84
C ASP A 112 -0.49 -7.48 -2.62
N LYS A 113 -1.31 -6.43 -2.66
CA LYS A 113 -2.33 -6.19 -1.63
C LYS A 113 -3.33 -7.33 -1.55
N ALA A 114 -3.83 -7.83 -2.68
CA ALA A 114 -4.75 -8.96 -2.70
C ALA A 114 -4.13 -10.24 -2.11
N ASN A 115 -2.88 -10.55 -2.48
CA ASN A 115 -2.15 -11.70 -1.96
C ASN A 115 -1.86 -11.56 -0.46
N THR A 116 -1.35 -10.41 0.00
CA THR A 116 -1.09 -10.18 1.42
C THR A 116 -2.35 -10.22 2.27
N VAL A 117 -3.48 -9.72 1.76
CA VAL A 117 -4.79 -9.86 2.40
C VAL A 117 -5.21 -11.33 2.44
N ALA A 118 -5.10 -12.07 1.34
CA ALA A 118 -5.44 -13.50 1.30
C ALA A 118 -4.57 -14.34 2.26
N GLU A 119 -3.28 -14.06 2.34
CA GLU A 119 -2.36 -14.67 3.31
C GLU A 119 -2.72 -14.29 4.75
N SER A 120 -3.09 -13.02 4.99
CA SER A 120 -3.53 -12.54 6.30
C SER A 120 -4.81 -13.27 6.73
N TYR A 121 -5.78 -13.46 5.85
CA TYR A 121 -6.98 -14.26 6.13
C TYR A 121 -6.63 -15.70 6.52
N LYS A 122 -5.73 -16.35 5.78
CA LYS A 122 -5.26 -17.72 6.12
C LYS A 122 -4.58 -17.78 7.48
N LYS A 123 -3.73 -16.80 7.80
CA LYS A 123 -3.07 -16.70 9.12
C LYS A 123 -4.07 -16.43 10.24
N ILE A 124 -5.04 -15.53 10.02
CA ILE A 124 -6.13 -15.28 10.96
C ILE A 124 -6.97 -16.54 11.17
N GLU A 125 -7.27 -17.33 10.14
CA GLU A 125 -7.98 -18.61 10.31
C GLU A 125 -7.16 -19.61 11.15
N GLN A 126 -5.85 -19.70 10.90
CA GLN A 126 -4.98 -20.57 11.69
C GLN A 126 -4.83 -20.10 13.14
N GLU A 127 -4.71 -18.79 13.37
CA GLU A 127 -4.63 -18.20 14.71
C GLU A 127 -5.95 -18.26 15.45
N THR A 128 -7.08 -18.02 14.78
CA THR A 128 -8.43 -18.22 15.35
C THR A 128 -8.64 -19.68 15.70
N ARG A 129 -8.27 -20.65 14.85
CA ARG A 129 -8.31 -22.08 15.19
C ARG A 129 -7.46 -22.40 16.43
N LYS A 130 -6.23 -21.87 16.52
CA LYS A 130 -5.34 -22.06 17.69
C LYS A 130 -5.89 -21.36 18.94
N ALA A 131 -6.44 -20.16 18.81
CA ALA A 131 -7.01 -19.37 19.90
C ALA A 131 -8.31 -19.98 20.41
N HIS A 132 -9.21 -20.41 19.52
CA HIS A 132 -10.42 -21.15 19.87
C HIS A 132 -10.09 -22.50 20.51
N ALA A 133 -9.06 -23.22 20.04
CA ALA A 133 -8.62 -24.45 20.71
C ALA A 133 -8.11 -24.18 22.14
N LYS A 134 -7.28 -23.14 22.35
CA LYS A 134 -6.81 -22.74 23.69
C LYS A 134 -7.93 -22.24 24.60
N ALA A 135 -8.89 -21.48 24.07
CA ALA A 135 -10.03 -20.96 24.81
C ALA A 135 -11.02 -22.08 25.18
N ASN A 136 -11.36 -22.96 24.24
CA ASN A 136 -12.20 -24.13 24.49
C ASN A 136 -11.53 -25.09 25.49
N PHE A 137 -10.20 -25.21 25.45
CA PHE A 137 -9.46 -25.98 26.46
C PHE A 137 -9.53 -25.34 27.85
N LYS A 138 -9.44 -24.01 27.97
CA LYS A 138 -9.54 -23.32 29.27
C LYS A 138 -10.94 -23.41 29.88
N VAL A 139 -11.99 -23.25 29.06
CA VAL A 139 -13.38 -23.43 29.49
C VAL A 139 -13.67 -24.89 29.83
N GLY A 140 -13.19 -25.83 29.01
CA GLY A 140 -13.33 -27.26 29.27
C GLY A 140 -12.60 -27.71 30.54
N LEU A 141 -11.40 -27.18 30.79
CA LEU A 141 -10.64 -27.45 32.02
C LEU A 141 -11.34 -26.87 33.25
N ALA A 142 -11.86 -25.64 33.16
CA ALA A 142 -12.62 -25.03 34.25
C ALA A 142 -13.91 -25.82 34.56
N PHE A 143 -14.61 -26.28 33.53
CA PHE A 143 -15.81 -27.11 33.69
C PHE A 143 -15.47 -28.50 34.26
N ALA A 144 -14.42 -29.15 33.78
CA ALA A 144 -13.95 -30.43 34.31
C ALA A 144 -13.49 -30.32 35.77
N ALA A 145 -12.79 -29.23 36.12
CA ALA A 145 -12.40 -28.95 37.50
C ALA A 145 -13.62 -28.72 38.40
N ALA A 146 -14.58 -27.89 37.96
CA ALA A 146 -15.82 -27.64 38.71
C ALA A 146 -16.66 -28.92 38.87
N ALA A 147 -16.81 -29.72 37.81
CA ALA A 147 -17.51 -30.99 37.85
C ALA A 147 -16.79 -32.01 38.75
N GLY A 148 -15.46 -32.03 38.75
CA GLY A 148 -14.65 -32.85 39.66
C GLY A 148 -14.88 -32.48 41.12
N VAL A 149 -14.88 -31.18 41.46
CA VAL A 149 -15.22 -30.70 42.80
C VAL A 149 -16.66 -31.08 43.18
N GLY A 150 -17.62 -30.90 42.27
CA GLY A 150 -19.01 -31.32 42.48
C GLY A 150 -19.14 -32.82 42.73
N GLY A 151 -18.40 -33.66 41.98
CA GLY A 151 -18.36 -35.11 42.18
C GLY A 151 -17.80 -35.52 43.54
N VAL A 152 -16.74 -34.86 44.00
CA VAL A 152 -16.16 -35.07 45.34
C VAL A 152 -17.18 -34.71 46.44
N LEU A 153 -17.92 -33.61 46.26
CA LEU A 153 -18.95 -33.18 47.21
C LEU A 153 -20.12 -34.17 47.28
N ILE A 154 -20.61 -34.64 46.13
CA ILE A 154 -21.67 -35.65 46.06
C ILE A 154 -21.22 -36.95 46.72
N PHE A 155 -19.98 -37.39 46.44
CA PHE A 155 -19.41 -38.59 47.05
C PHE A 155 -19.29 -38.45 48.58
N SER A 156 -18.84 -37.30 49.07
CA SER A 156 -18.79 -37.00 50.50
C SER A 156 -20.18 -37.01 51.15
N GLN A 157 -21.20 -36.50 50.46
CA GLN A 157 -22.58 -36.51 50.95
C GLN A 157 -23.18 -37.91 50.98
N LEU A 158 -22.85 -38.78 50.02
CA LEU A 158 -23.26 -40.18 50.05
C LEU A 158 -22.65 -40.94 51.24
N ILE A 159 -21.37 -40.71 51.54
CA ILE A 159 -20.72 -41.26 52.73
C ILE A 159 -21.42 -40.78 54.01
N THR A 160 -21.70 -39.48 54.08
CA THR A 160 -22.36 -38.87 55.25
C THR A 160 -23.77 -39.43 55.45
N LEU A 161 -24.56 -39.53 54.38
CA LEU A 161 -25.89 -40.13 54.43
C LEU A 161 -25.83 -41.61 54.80
N GLY A 162 -24.88 -42.38 54.24
CA GLY A 162 -24.68 -43.79 54.57
C GLY A 162 -24.33 -43.99 56.05
N ALA A 163 -23.41 -43.18 56.58
CA ALA A 163 -23.07 -43.19 58.00
C ALA A 163 -24.29 -42.81 58.87
N MET A 164 -25.05 -41.80 58.47
CA MET A 164 -26.25 -41.37 59.18
C MET A 164 -27.31 -42.47 59.21
N VAL A 165 -27.52 -43.19 58.11
CA VAL A 165 -28.42 -44.34 58.05
C VAL A 165 -27.96 -45.46 58.97
N VAL A 166 -26.67 -45.80 58.99
CA VAL A 166 -26.11 -46.84 59.87
C VAL A 166 -26.23 -46.43 61.36
N VAL A 167 -25.95 -45.17 61.69
CA VAL A 167 -26.07 -44.67 63.07
C VAL A 167 -27.54 -44.60 63.51
N ALA A 168 -28.45 -44.13 62.65
CA ALA A 168 -29.88 -44.06 62.94
C ALA A 168 -30.50 -45.46 63.09
N SER A 169 -30.17 -46.39 62.20
CA SER A 169 -30.65 -47.78 62.29
C SER A 169 -30.01 -48.54 63.45
N GLY A 170 -28.72 -48.33 63.72
CA GLY A 170 -27.99 -48.92 64.85
C GLY A 170 -28.50 -48.43 66.21
N SER A 171 -28.78 -47.14 66.35
CA SER A 171 -29.35 -46.57 67.58
C SER A 171 -30.79 -47.03 67.83
N GLY A 172 -31.62 -47.14 66.78
CA GLY A 172 -32.97 -47.68 66.87
C GLY A 172 -32.99 -49.11 67.43
N LEU A 173 -32.21 -50.02 66.85
CA LEU A 173 -32.15 -51.42 67.29
C LEU A 173 -31.55 -51.58 68.70
N SER A 174 -30.55 -50.78 69.06
CA SER A 174 -29.93 -50.83 70.40
C SER A 174 -30.89 -50.38 71.51
N GLY A 175 -31.78 -49.42 71.22
CA GLY A 175 -32.84 -48.99 72.15
C GLY A 175 -33.85 -50.11 72.47
N TYR A 176 -34.24 -50.90 71.46
CA TYR A 176 -35.14 -52.04 71.65
C TYR A 176 -34.49 -53.17 72.47
N ILE A 177 -33.20 -53.46 72.27
CA ILE A 177 -32.48 -54.45 73.06
C ILE A 177 -32.38 -54.03 74.53
N LEU A 178 -32.07 -52.76 74.80
CA LEU A 178 -31.97 -52.24 76.17
C LEU A 178 -33.33 -52.26 76.89
N ARG A 179 -34.42 -51.88 76.20
CA ARG A 179 -35.77 -51.93 76.78
C ARG A 179 -36.22 -53.36 77.08
N ALA A 180 -35.94 -54.32 76.18
CA ALA A 180 -36.22 -55.74 76.42
C ALA A 180 -35.49 -56.29 77.67
N ARG A 181 -34.26 -55.82 77.92
CA ARG A 181 -33.49 -56.20 79.12
C ARG A 181 -34.05 -55.55 80.39
N GLN A 182 -34.46 -54.28 80.30
CA GLN A 182 -35.01 -53.52 81.41
C GLN A 182 -36.39 -54.01 81.86
N GLU A 183 -37.22 -54.47 80.94
CA GLU A 183 -38.50 -55.12 81.25
C GLU A 183 -38.31 -56.47 81.97
N ARG A 184 -37.29 -57.25 81.58
CA ARG A 184 -36.96 -58.50 82.29
C ARG A 184 -36.49 -58.23 83.71
N LEU A 185 -35.66 -57.20 83.91
CA LEU A 185 -35.19 -56.80 85.24
C LEU A 185 -36.32 -56.23 86.12
N SER A 186 -37.20 -55.42 85.54
CA SER A 186 -38.35 -54.84 86.25
C SER A 186 -39.36 -55.90 86.66
N ARG A 187 -39.64 -56.89 85.79
CA ARG A 187 -40.46 -58.06 86.14
C ARG A 187 -39.82 -58.87 87.27
N LYS A 188 -38.51 -59.13 87.24
CA LYS A 188 -37.82 -59.80 88.35
C LYS A 188 -37.92 -59.03 89.67
N LYS A 189 -37.77 -57.70 89.64
CA LYS A 189 -37.96 -56.86 90.84
C LYS A 189 -39.39 -56.94 91.37
N GLN A 190 -40.40 -56.89 90.49
CA GLN A 190 -41.80 -56.99 90.90
C GLN A 190 -42.13 -58.37 91.50
N LEU A 191 -41.60 -59.45 90.93
CA LEU A 191 -41.77 -60.80 91.49
C LEU A 191 -41.17 -60.92 92.90
N ALA A 192 -39.95 -60.44 93.13
CA ALA A 192 -39.33 -60.44 94.46
C ALA A 192 -40.10 -59.58 95.48
N LEU A 193 -40.71 -58.48 95.04
CA LEU A 193 -41.53 -57.61 95.89
C LEU A 193 -42.90 -58.23 96.22
N ASN A 194 -43.43 -59.09 95.34
CA ASN A 194 -44.67 -59.80 95.58
C ASN A 194 -44.45 -61.02 96.51
N GLU A 195 -43.33 -61.73 96.38
CA GLU A 195 -42.94 -62.80 97.32
C GLU A 195 -42.78 -62.27 98.75
N THR A 196 -42.16 -61.11 98.92
CA THR A 196 -42.03 -60.48 100.25
C THR A 196 -43.38 -60.06 100.84
N LYS A 197 -44.32 -59.59 100.02
CA LYS A 197 -45.71 -59.31 100.44
C LYS A 197 -46.49 -60.58 100.82
N LEU A 198 -46.25 -61.70 100.15
CA LEU A 198 -46.89 -62.97 100.50
C LEU A 198 -46.39 -63.50 101.85
N LEU A 199 -45.09 -63.35 102.13
CA LEU A 199 -44.50 -63.78 103.41
C LEU A 199 -44.96 -62.94 104.61
N THR A 200 -45.19 -61.63 104.44
CA THR A 200 -45.65 -60.76 105.55
C THR A 200 -47.13 -60.90 105.90
N ASN A 201 -47.98 -61.35 104.96
CA ASN A 201 -49.43 -61.51 105.19
C ASN A 201 -49.80 -62.90 105.71
N GLN A 202 -48.83 -63.81 105.81
CA GLN A 202 -49.03 -65.18 106.30
C GLN A 202 -49.44 -65.30 107.78
N PRO A 203 -48.93 -64.51 108.76
CA PRO A 203 -49.41 -64.60 110.14
C PRO A 203 -50.84 -64.06 110.33
N GLU A 204 -51.30 -63.12 109.50
CA GLU A 204 -52.65 -62.54 109.59
C GLU A 204 -53.73 -63.53 109.11
N ASN A 205 -53.43 -64.28 108.04
CA ASN A 205 -54.37 -65.27 107.49
C ASN A 205 -54.55 -66.48 108.42
N ILE A 206 -53.52 -66.88 109.17
CA ILE A 206 -53.60 -67.98 110.15
C ILE A 206 -54.43 -67.57 111.38
N ALA A 207 -54.36 -66.30 111.80
CA ALA A 207 -55.19 -65.76 112.89
C ALA A 207 -56.68 -65.62 112.50
N ARG A 208 -56.99 -65.41 111.21
CA ARG A 208 -58.35 -65.38 110.68
C ARG A 208 -59.01 -66.76 110.65
N TRP A 209 -58.27 -67.82 110.31
CA TRP A 209 -58.78 -69.20 110.35
C TRP A 209 -59.11 -69.69 111.77
N LYS A 210 -58.37 -69.26 112.81
CA LYS A 210 -58.66 -69.63 114.20
C LYS A 210 -59.93 -68.99 114.77
N ARG A 211 -60.41 -67.89 114.17
CA ARG A 211 -61.63 -67.18 114.59
C ARG A 211 -62.93 -67.76 114.00
N LEU A 212 -62.83 -68.53 112.92
CA LEU A 212 -63.98 -69.17 112.25
C LEU A 212 -64.36 -70.55 112.81
N LYS A 213 -63.63 -71.05 113.82
CA LYS A 213 -63.86 -72.38 114.43
C LYS A 213 -64.45 -72.32 115.84
N LYS A 214 -64.99 -71.16 116.24
CA LYS A 214 -65.56 -70.92 117.58
C LYS A 214 -67.02 -70.44 117.57
N ASP A 215 -67.70 -70.64 116.45
CA ASP A 215 -69.16 -70.58 116.29
C ASP A 215 -69.65 -71.92 115.72
#